data_AF-N8NTB4-F1
#
_entry.id   AF-N8NTB4-F1
#
_cell.length_a   1.000
_cell.length_b   1.000
_cell.length_c   1.000
_cell.angle_alpha   90.00
_cell.angle_beta   90.00
_cell.angle_gamma   90.00
#
_symmetry.space_group_name_H-M   'P 1'
#
loop_
_entity.id
_entity.type
_entity.pdbx_description
1 polymer ?
#
loop_
_entity_poly.entity_id
_entity_poly.type
_entity_poly.pdbx_seq_one_letter_code
_entity_poly.pdbx_strand_id
1 'polypeptide(L)'
;MAASPAFTLFSLNGVDAQKFLQGQVTLNTETLAENQTRYTAICSLKGRIQFGLWLKKISPESFEIVSTEDQATELTNHIKKFGAFSKMKLELVGPVYPVINGIHTDFVATETDVTMWEQQAIESGQAWIQAATATLFQPQELRLHQREGIHYDKGCYLGQEVIARLWFKAKPKHWLHLVQGTGAAPDVATKLNNDVEIVNSIAIENGYKALVVAKPEALTELGLEVLELPEALSGDVARPQ
;
A
#
# COMPACT_ATOMS: atom_id res chain seq x y z
N MET A 1 8.85 5.94 -20.53
CA MET A 1 8.75 4.89 -19.51
C MET A 1 8.89 5.57 -18.17
N ALA A 2 7.92 5.39 -17.27
CA ALA A 2 8.10 5.78 -15.88
C ALA A 2 9.30 5.01 -15.32
N ALA A 3 10.12 5.66 -14.49
CA ALA A 3 11.24 4.98 -13.85
C ALA A 3 10.71 3.96 -12.84
N SER A 4 11.29 2.76 -12.82
CA SER A 4 10.99 1.75 -11.79
C SER A 4 11.16 2.35 -10.39
N PRO A 5 10.31 1.97 -9.43
CA PRO A 5 10.37 2.51 -8.09
C PRO A 5 11.64 2.05 -7.37
N ALA A 6 12.23 2.94 -6.59
CA ALA A 6 13.25 2.58 -5.61
C ALA A 6 12.62 2.53 -4.22
N PHE A 7 13.20 1.73 -3.33
CA PHE A 7 12.70 1.53 -1.96
C PHE A 7 13.79 1.80 -0.93
N THR A 8 13.37 2.34 0.20
CA THR A 8 14.27 2.73 1.28
C THR A 8 13.80 2.19 2.61
N LEU A 9 14.75 1.61 3.34
CA LEU A 9 14.55 1.04 4.65
C LEU A 9 14.90 2.06 5.75
N PHE A 10 14.03 2.12 6.74
CA PHE A 10 14.23 2.80 8.00
C PHE A 10 14.13 1.82 9.16
N SER A 11 14.91 2.06 10.21
CA SER A 11 14.73 1.40 11.50
C SER A 11 14.08 2.36 12.48
N LEU A 12 13.01 1.92 13.15
CA LEU A 12 12.35 2.65 14.22
C LEU A 12 12.59 1.91 15.54
N ASN A 13 13.42 2.48 16.43
CA ASN A 13 13.82 1.84 17.68
C ASN A 13 13.44 2.68 18.90
N GLY A 14 12.94 2.03 19.94
CA GLY A 14 12.69 2.61 21.26
C GLY A 14 11.43 2.09 21.95
N VAL A 15 11.35 2.30 23.26
CA VAL A 15 10.28 1.77 24.14
C VAL A 15 8.86 2.21 23.75
N ASP A 16 8.72 3.34 23.05
CA ASP A 16 7.42 3.83 22.56
C ASP A 16 7.13 3.46 21.10
N ALA A 17 7.99 2.71 20.41
CA ALA A 17 7.88 2.44 18.97
C ALA A 17 6.56 1.74 18.58
N GLN A 18 6.21 0.62 19.25
CA GLN A 18 4.95 -0.07 18.98
C GLN A 18 3.74 0.81 19.26
N LYS A 19 3.73 1.52 20.39
CA LYS A 19 2.62 2.42 20.78
C LYS A 19 2.44 3.56 19.77
N PHE A 20 3.54 4.16 19.32
CA PHE A 20 3.52 5.20 18.30
C PHE A 20 2.93 4.65 16.99
N LEU A 21 3.49 3.56 16.46
CA LEU A 21 3.01 2.95 15.22
C LEU A 21 1.55 2.48 15.34
N GLN A 22 1.16 1.93 16.49
CA GLN A 22 -0.21 1.50 16.76
C GLN A 22 -1.21 2.65 16.57
N GLY A 23 -0.84 3.89 16.89
CA GLY A 23 -1.66 5.08 16.66
C GLY A 23 -1.54 5.72 15.28
N GLN A 24 -0.65 5.24 14.40
CA GLN A 24 -0.40 5.83 13.08
C GLN A 24 -0.85 4.94 11.92
N VAL A 25 -0.62 3.62 12.01
CA VAL A 25 -0.86 2.70 10.89
C VAL A 25 -2.20 1.99 10.99
N THR A 26 -2.73 1.55 9.85
CA THR A 26 -4.00 0.82 9.73
C THR A 26 -3.95 -0.61 10.28
N LEU A 27 -2.79 -1.28 10.27
CA LEU A 27 -2.60 -2.64 10.81
C LEU A 27 -2.44 -2.64 12.34
N ASN A 28 -2.85 -3.70 13.04
CA ASN A 28 -2.61 -3.84 14.49
C ASN A 28 -1.18 -4.31 14.80
N THR A 29 -0.31 -3.42 15.32
CA THR A 29 1.10 -3.74 15.59
C THR A 29 1.31 -4.61 16.83
N GLU A 30 0.30 -4.69 17.70
CA GLU A 30 0.34 -5.53 18.91
C GLU A 30 0.19 -7.01 18.54
N THR A 31 -0.65 -7.31 17.54
CA THR A 31 -0.89 -8.68 17.04
C THR A 31 -0.04 -9.06 15.84
N LEU A 32 0.69 -8.11 15.24
CA LEU A 32 1.65 -8.40 14.19
C LEU A 32 2.75 -9.32 14.75
N ALA A 33 2.97 -10.46 14.09
CA ALA A 33 4.01 -11.40 14.46
C ALA A 33 5.41 -10.81 14.20
N GLU A 34 6.38 -11.24 15.00
CA GLU A 34 7.77 -10.86 14.78
C GLU A 34 8.31 -11.48 13.49
N ASN A 35 9.19 -10.74 12.81
CA ASN A 35 9.82 -11.08 11.53
C ASN A 35 8.84 -11.29 10.37
N GLN A 36 7.60 -10.82 10.52
CA GLN A 36 6.60 -10.85 9.47
C GLN A 36 6.40 -9.47 8.87
N THR A 37 6.61 -9.36 7.56
CA THR A 37 6.33 -8.14 6.81
C THR A 37 4.85 -8.08 6.46
N ARG A 38 4.24 -6.91 6.67
CA ARG A 38 2.88 -6.59 6.25
C ARG A 38 2.83 -5.22 5.58
N TYR A 39 2.11 -5.14 4.48
CA TYR A 39 1.84 -3.87 3.83
C TYR A 39 0.68 -3.17 4.52
N THR A 40 0.86 -1.90 4.88
CA THR A 40 -0.11 -1.09 5.63
C THR A 40 -0.08 0.35 5.14
N ALA A 41 -0.97 1.18 5.68
CA ALA A 41 -0.98 2.61 5.41
C ALA A 41 -0.86 3.46 6.68
N ILE A 42 -0.27 4.63 6.54
CA ILE A 42 -0.56 5.81 7.37
C ILE A 42 -1.55 6.67 6.59
N CYS A 43 -2.66 7.03 7.21
CA CYS A 43 -3.74 7.77 6.56
C CYS A 43 -3.82 9.23 7.02
N SER A 44 -4.39 10.08 6.18
CA SER A 44 -4.84 11.42 6.55
C SER A 44 -6.09 11.37 7.44
N LEU A 45 -6.45 12.52 8.04
CA LEU A 45 -7.71 12.68 8.78
C LEU A 45 -8.96 12.36 7.96
N LYS A 46 -8.87 12.43 6.62
CA LYS A 46 -9.95 12.08 5.70
C LYS A 46 -9.97 10.59 5.32
N GLY A 47 -9.16 9.75 5.96
CA GLY A 47 -9.08 8.31 5.69
C GLY A 47 -8.39 7.94 4.36
N ARG A 48 -7.76 8.89 3.68
CA ARG A 48 -6.95 8.65 2.46
C ARG A 48 -5.53 8.24 2.83
N ILE A 49 -4.94 7.29 2.11
CA ILE A 49 -3.57 6.81 2.33
C ILE A 49 -2.60 7.95 2.03
N GLN A 50 -1.85 8.40 3.03
CA GLN A 50 -0.77 9.36 2.82
C GLN A 50 0.54 8.64 2.52
N PHE A 51 0.82 7.55 3.24
CA PHE A 51 1.99 6.71 3.01
C PHE A 51 1.56 5.25 2.97
N GLY A 52 1.92 4.55 1.89
CA GLY A 52 1.93 3.10 1.87
C GLY A 52 3.30 2.60 2.31
N LEU A 53 3.35 1.62 3.21
CA LEU A 53 4.61 1.13 3.76
C LEU A 53 4.54 -0.36 4.07
N TRP A 54 5.69 -1.03 3.94
CA TRP A 54 5.89 -2.37 4.47
C TRP A 54 6.47 -2.25 5.87
N LEU A 55 5.76 -2.84 6.83
CA LEU A 55 6.14 -2.84 8.23
C LEU A 55 6.53 -4.26 8.63
N LYS A 56 7.72 -4.41 9.20
CA LYS A 56 8.14 -5.66 9.84
C LYS A 56 8.46 -5.39 11.30
N LYS A 57 7.85 -6.15 12.20
CA LYS A 57 8.13 -6.09 13.63
C LYS A 57 9.34 -6.96 13.94
N ILE A 58 10.39 -6.40 14.50
CA ILE A 58 11.52 -7.18 15.04
C ILE A 58 11.25 -7.52 16.50
N SER A 59 10.77 -6.53 17.26
CA SER A 59 10.29 -6.66 18.63
C SER A 59 9.29 -5.52 18.94
N PRO A 60 8.64 -5.48 20.12
CA PRO A 60 7.81 -4.33 20.51
C PRO A 60 8.54 -2.97 20.54
N GLU A 61 9.88 -2.98 20.58
CA GLU A 61 10.70 -1.77 20.62
C GLU A 61 11.49 -1.54 19.32
N SER A 62 11.36 -2.41 18.32
CA SER A 62 12.15 -2.34 17.08
C SER A 62 11.34 -2.76 15.87
N PHE A 63 11.25 -1.87 14.88
CA PHE A 63 10.53 -2.09 13.63
C PHE A 63 11.39 -1.69 12.44
N GLU A 64 11.24 -2.43 11.34
CA GLU A 64 11.70 -2.05 10.02
C GLU A 64 10.53 -1.47 9.22
N ILE A 65 10.76 -0.33 8.59
CA ILE A 65 9.76 0.38 7.77
C ILE A 65 10.38 0.58 6.39
N VAL A 66 9.71 0.09 5.34
CA VAL A 66 10.10 0.34 3.95
C VAL A 66 9.02 1.17 3.27
N SER A 67 9.43 2.22 2.58
CA SER A 67 8.59 3.02 1.68
C SER A 67 9.23 3.14 0.30
N THR A 68 8.49 3.67 -0.67
CA THR A 68 9.11 4.18 -1.89
C THR A 68 10.05 5.34 -1.57
N GLU A 69 11.13 5.46 -2.33
CA GLU A 69 12.17 6.47 -2.10
C GLU A 69 11.64 7.89 -2.29
N ASP A 70 10.72 8.10 -3.23
CA ASP A 70 10.06 9.39 -3.45
C ASP A 70 9.15 9.84 -2.28
N GLN A 71 8.87 8.97 -1.32
CA GLN A 71 8.14 9.27 -0.08
C GLN A 71 9.04 9.34 1.16
N ALA A 72 10.31 8.94 1.07
CA ALA A 72 11.24 8.80 2.19
C ALA A 72 11.34 10.07 3.05
N THR A 73 11.48 11.23 2.41
CA THR A 73 11.63 12.53 3.08
C THR A 73 10.35 12.91 3.83
N GLU A 74 9.19 12.83 3.17
CA GLU A 74 7.91 13.20 3.77
C GLU A 74 7.47 12.24 4.87
N LEU A 75 7.76 10.94 4.73
CA LEU A 75 7.55 9.94 5.77
C LEU A 75 8.40 10.26 7.01
N THR A 76 9.68 10.61 6.80
CA THR A 76 10.58 11.01 7.89
C THR A 76 10.05 12.25 8.62
N ASN A 77 9.59 13.26 7.87
CA ASN A 77 9.01 14.48 8.43
C ASN A 77 7.73 14.19 9.22
N HIS A 78 6.86 13.33 8.70
CA HIS A 78 5.64 12.88 9.37
C HIS A 78 5.98 12.19 10.70
N ILE A 79 6.83 11.16 10.69
CA ILE A 79 7.19 10.42 11.90
C ILE A 79 7.84 11.34 12.95
N LYS A 80 8.73 12.25 12.55
CA LYS A 80 9.33 13.24 13.47
C LYS A 80 8.27 14.16 14.09
N LYS A 81 7.34 14.67 13.27
CA LYS A 81 6.29 15.59 13.72
C LYS A 81 5.35 14.93 14.73
N PHE A 82 4.82 13.75 14.40
CA PHE A 82 3.85 13.05 15.26
C PHE A 82 4.53 12.28 16.41
N GLY A 83 5.82 12.00 16.28
CA GLY A 83 6.63 11.27 17.24
C GLY A 83 7.38 12.12 18.25
N ALA A 84 7.24 13.46 18.22
CA ALA A 84 8.07 14.39 18.98
C ALA A 84 8.17 14.12 20.50
N PHE A 85 7.16 13.47 21.09
CA PHE A 85 7.12 13.12 22.52
C PHE A 85 7.25 11.62 22.81
N SER A 86 7.47 10.81 21.77
CA SER A 86 7.66 9.36 21.91
C SER A 86 9.14 9.05 22.11
N LYS A 87 9.48 8.18 23.07
CA LYS A 87 10.83 7.66 23.27
C LYS A 87 11.18 6.62 22.21
N MET A 88 11.40 7.11 21.00
CA MET A 88 11.83 6.33 19.85
C MET A 88 12.69 7.18 18.91
N LYS A 89 13.43 6.51 18.02
CA LYS A 89 14.30 7.12 17.02
C LYS A 89 14.07 6.43 15.69
N LEU A 90 13.76 7.22 14.66
CA LEU A 90 13.75 6.78 13.27
C LEU A 90 15.12 7.05 12.65
N GLU A 91 15.71 6.04 12.03
CA GLU A 91 17.01 6.14 11.36
C GLU A 91 16.89 5.58 9.94
N LEU A 92 17.49 6.29 8.98
CA LEU A 92 17.64 5.81 7.61
C LEU A 92 18.70 4.70 7.60
N VAL A 93 18.34 3.51 7.12
CA VAL A 93 19.27 2.39 6.95
C VAL A 93 19.89 2.43 5.56
N GLY A 94 19.06 2.63 4.51
CA GLY A 94 19.52 2.75 3.14
C GLY A 94 18.59 2.08 2.12
N PRO A 95 19.03 1.94 0.86
CA PRO A 95 18.24 1.31 -0.19
C PRO A 95 18.05 -0.18 0.09
N VAL A 96 16.89 -0.69 -0.30
CA VAL A 96 16.56 -2.12 -0.27
C VAL A 96 15.82 -2.51 -1.54
N TYR A 97 15.84 -3.80 -1.85
CA TYR A 97 15.33 -4.32 -3.11
C TYR A 97 14.20 -5.31 -2.86
N PRO A 98 13.09 -5.18 -3.59
CA PRO A 98 11.91 -5.97 -3.33
C PRO A 98 12.07 -7.40 -3.88
N VAL A 99 11.46 -8.34 -3.17
CA VAL A 99 11.32 -9.75 -3.58
C VAL A 99 9.89 -10.22 -3.33
N ILE A 100 9.43 -11.18 -4.11
CA ILE A 100 8.11 -11.79 -3.92
C ILE A 100 8.21 -13.05 -3.05
N ASN A 101 7.31 -13.14 -2.08
CA ASN A 101 7.08 -14.30 -1.23
C ASN A 101 5.60 -14.67 -1.25
N GLY A 102 5.22 -15.60 -2.14
CA GLY A 102 3.83 -15.90 -2.44
C GLY A 102 3.14 -14.71 -3.11
N ILE A 103 2.14 -14.13 -2.43
CA ILE A 103 1.48 -12.89 -2.90
C ILE A 103 2.02 -11.65 -2.20
N HIS A 104 2.99 -11.77 -1.29
CA HIS A 104 3.52 -10.65 -0.51
C HIS A 104 4.86 -10.15 -1.04
N THR A 105 5.21 -8.91 -0.70
CA THR A 105 6.54 -8.35 -0.94
C THR A 105 7.33 -8.31 0.35
N ASP A 106 8.56 -8.80 0.27
CA ASP A 106 9.62 -8.66 1.27
C ASP A 106 10.79 -7.86 0.65
N PHE A 107 11.82 -7.59 1.45
CA PHE A 107 12.97 -6.79 1.03
C PHE A 107 14.28 -7.42 1.44
N VAL A 108 15.28 -7.29 0.57
CA VAL A 108 16.66 -7.74 0.77
C VAL A 108 17.64 -6.60 0.49
N ALA A 109 18.85 -6.70 1.05
CA ALA A 109 19.89 -5.69 0.84
C ALA A 109 20.65 -5.86 -0.49
N THR A 110 20.51 -7.01 -1.16
CA THR A 110 21.16 -7.28 -2.44
C THR A 110 20.25 -6.86 -3.58
N GLU A 111 20.83 -6.25 -4.61
CA GLU A 111 20.08 -5.79 -5.79
C GLU A 111 19.29 -6.93 -6.47
N THR A 112 18.03 -6.65 -6.80
CA THR A 112 17.12 -7.56 -7.50
C THR A 112 16.53 -6.88 -8.72
N ASP A 113 15.91 -7.66 -9.60
CA ASP A 113 15.19 -7.13 -10.77
C ASP A 113 13.86 -6.50 -10.32
N VAL A 114 13.88 -5.17 -10.16
CA VAL A 114 12.72 -4.39 -9.76
C VAL A 114 11.60 -4.47 -10.80
N THR A 115 11.92 -4.50 -12.10
CA THR A 115 10.91 -4.59 -13.16
C THR A 115 10.19 -5.94 -13.11
N MET A 116 10.92 -7.04 -12.87
CA MET A 116 10.31 -8.35 -12.63
C MET A 116 9.41 -8.33 -11.38
N TRP A 117 9.85 -7.68 -10.29
CA TRP A 117 9.02 -7.50 -9.10
C TRP A 117 7.76 -6.67 -9.41
N GLU A 118 7.85 -5.56 -10.14
CA GLU A 118 6.71 -4.70 -10.48
C GLU A 118 5.64 -5.50 -11.21
N GLN A 119 6.04 -6.32 -12.18
CA GLN A 119 5.12 -7.19 -12.92
C GLN A 119 4.40 -8.16 -11.97
N GLN A 120 5.16 -8.86 -11.11
CA GLN A 120 4.59 -9.83 -10.17
C GLN A 120 3.74 -9.17 -9.07
N ALA A 121 4.12 -7.97 -8.60
CA ALA A 121 3.37 -7.19 -7.64
C ALA A 121 2.02 -6.75 -8.24
N ILE A 122 2.03 -6.27 -9.49
CA ILE A 122 0.80 -5.93 -10.23
C ILE A 122 -0.08 -7.18 -10.41
N GLU A 123 0.48 -8.28 -10.91
CA GLU A 123 -0.26 -9.53 -11.14
C GLU A 123 -0.81 -10.16 -9.85
N SER A 124 -0.18 -9.94 -8.70
CA SER A 124 -0.65 -10.43 -7.39
C SER A 124 -1.55 -9.44 -6.63
N GLY A 125 -1.85 -8.28 -7.20
CA GLY A 125 -2.67 -7.25 -6.54
C GLY A 125 -1.97 -6.49 -5.42
N GLN A 126 -0.64 -6.54 -5.34
CA GLN A 126 0.15 -5.76 -4.39
C GLN A 126 0.38 -4.35 -4.94
N ALA A 127 -0.55 -3.44 -4.63
CA ALA A 127 -0.36 -2.02 -4.90
C ALA A 127 0.75 -1.43 -4.02
N TRP A 128 1.45 -0.41 -4.54
CA TRP A 128 2.37 0.43 -3.77
C TRP A 128 2.06 1.92 -3.98
N ILE A 129 2.32 2.73 -2.95
CA ILE A 129 2.04 4.18 -2.98
C ILE A 129 3.33 4.94 -3.26
N GLN A 130 3.31 5.73 -4.32
CA GLN A 130 4.30 6.73 -4.68
C GLN A 130 3.80 8.13 -4.34
N ALA A 131 4.68 9.13 -4.42
CA ALA A 131 4.35 10.53 -4.18
C ALA A 131 3.17 11.02 -5.03
N ALA A 132 3.12 10.61 -6.29
CA ALA A 132 2.03 10.97 -7.21
C ALA A 132 0.67 10.37 -6.80
N THR A 133 0.68 9.21 -6.15
CA THR A 133 -0.56 8.50 -5.72
C THR A 133 -0.94 8.77 -4.27
N ALA A 134 -0.11 9.51 -3.53
CA ALA A 134 -0.38 9.86 -2.15
C ALA A 134 -1.71 10.63 -2.05
N THR A 135 -2.52 10.26 -1.07
CA THR A 135 -3.84 10.82 -0.73
C THR A 135 -4.97 10.61 -1.75
N LEU A 136 -4.73 9.87 -2.84
CA LEU A 136 -5.77 9.59 -3.84
C LEU A 136 -6.74 8.50 -3.37
N PHE A 137 -6.22 7.43 -2.76
CA PHE A 137 -7.01 6.24 -2.46
C PHE A 137 -7.28 6.05 -0.96
N GLN A 138 -8.37 5.39 -0.62
CA GLN A 138 -8.63 4.85 0.71
C GLN A 138 -8.08 3.42 0.82
N PRO A 139 -7.70 2.95 2.02
CA PRO A 139 -7.17 1.60 2.21
C PRO A 139 -8.06 0.47 1.66
N GLN A 140 -9.39 0.58 1.79
CA GLN A 140 -10.31 -0.43 1.27
C GLN A 140 -10.42 -0.44 -0.25
N GLU A 141 -10.30 0.73 -0.89
CA GLU A 141 -10.28 0.83 -2.35
C GLU A 141 -9.09 0.04 -2.91
N LEU A 142 -7.98 -0.04 -2.17
CA LEU A 142 -6.80 -0.85 -2.52
C LEU A 142 -6.81 -2.27 -1.93
N ARG A 143 -7.96 -2.75 -1.43
CA ARG A 143 -8.11 -4.09 -0.84
C ARG A 143 -7.15 -4.40 0.33
N LEU A 144 -6.63 -3.39 1.04
CA LEU A 144 -5.65 -3.64 2.13
C LEU A 144 -6.21 -4.52 3.26
N HIS A 145 -7.51 -4.48 3.53
CA HIS A 145 -8.13 -5.35 4.54
C HIS A 145 -8.07 -6.83 4.17
N GLN A 146 -8.20 -7.17 2.88
CA GLN A 146 -8.04 -8.54 2.38
C GLN A 146 -6.58 -9.01 2.43
N ARG A 147 -5.63 -8.08 2.62
CA ARG A 147 -4.19 -8.32 2.75
C ARG A 147 -3.67 -8.18 4.18
N GLU A 148 -4.56 -8.20 5.17
CA GLU A 148 -4.24 -7.99 6.60
C GLU A 148 -3.57 -6.62 6.91
N GLY A 149 -3.65 -5.67 5.97
CA GLY A 149 -3.10 -4.32 6.11
C GLY A 149 -4.01 -3.36 6.87
N ILE A 150 -5.22 -3.79 7.23
CA ILE A 150 -6.18 -3.02 8.05
C ILE A 150 -6.74 -3.94 9.11
N HIS A 151 -6.76 -3.48 10.35
CA HIS A 151 -7.47 -4.14 11.44
C HIS A 151 -8.56 -3.21 11.97
N TYR A 152 -9.81 -3.66 11.98
CA TYR A 152 -10.93 -2.81 12.42
C TYR A 152 -11.16 -2.86 13.94
N ASP A 153 -10.68 -3.90 14.60
CA ASP A 153 -10.86 -4.13 16.05
C ASP A 153 -9.67 -3.62 16.90
N LYS A 154 -8.77 -2.81 16.31
CA LYS A 154 -7.63 -2.21 17.02
C LYS A 154 -7.99 -0.86 17.67
N GLY A 155 -7.10 -0.41 18.55
CA GLY A 155 -7.17 0.93 19.16
C GLY A 155 -7.12 2.08 18.15
N CYS A 156 -7.38 3.30 18.64
CA CYS A 156 -7.51 4.49 17.80
C CYS A 156 -6.24 4.79 16.98
N TYR A 157 -6.43 5.11 15.69
CA TYR A 157 -5.38 5.56 14.80
C TYR A 157 -5.87 6.68 13.86
N LEU A 158 -4.94 7.39 13.24
CA LEU A 158 -5.23 8.55 12.39
C LEU A 158 -6.13 8.18 11.19
N GLY A 159 -7.29 8.83 11.09
CA GLY A 159 -8.25 8.61 10.00
C GLY A 159 -9.18 7.39 10.18
N GLN A 160 -9.10 6.68 11.32
CA GLN A 160 -9.91 5.49 11.58
C GLN A 160 -11.41 5.72 11.43
N GLU A 161 -11.96 6.87 11.85
CA GLU A 161 -13.41 7.11 11.81
C GLU A 161 -13.98 6.99 10.39
N VAL A 162 -13.28 7.53 9.38
CA VAL A 162 -13.70 7.47 7.98
C VAL A 162 -13.55 6.05 7.44
N ILE A 163 -12.42 5.42 7.73
CA ILE A 163 -12.09 4.05 7.29
C ILE A 163 -13.10 3.06 7.89
N ALA A 164 -13.36 3.13 9.20
CA ALA A 164 -14.34 2.29 9.89
C ALA A 164 -15.76 2.54 9.39
N ARG A 165 -16.15 3.81 9.15
CA ARG A 165 -17.47 4.12 8.58
C ARG A 165 -17.66 3.47 7.21
N LEU A 166 -16.64 3.48 6.35
CA LEU A 166 -16.71 2.82 5.04
C LEU A 166 -16.92 1.31 5.18
N TRP A 167 -16.30 0.67 6.17
CA TRP A 167 -16.45 -0.77 6.42
C TRP A 167 -17.79 -1.16 7.06
N PHE A 168 -18.25 -0.42 8.06
CA PHE A 168 -19.41 -0.79 8.87
C PHE A 168 -20.74 -0.25 8.36
N LYS A 169 -20.73 0.88 7.64
CA LYS A 169 -21.96 1.62 7.28
C LYS A 169 -22.10 1.91 5.79
N ALA A 170 -21.10 1.59 4.98
CA ALA A 170 -21.13 1.85 3.55
C ALA A 170 -20.47 0.70 2.77
N LYS A 171 -20.34 0.88 1.45
CA LYS A 171 -19.60 -0.01 0.56
C LYS A 171 -18.72 0.84 -0.37
N PRO A 172 -17.46 0.46 -0.63
CA PRO A 172 -16.66 1.09 -1.67
C PRO A 172 -17.38 0.98 -3.02
N LYS A 173 -17.43 2.07 -3.77
CA LYS A 173 -17.97 2.08 -5.14
C LYS A 173 -16.90 1.81 -6.20
N HIS A 174 -15.65 2.09 -5.84
CA HIS A 174 -14.47 1.87 -6.63
C HIS A 174 -13.51 1.03 -5.81
N TRP A 175 -12.87 0.06 -6.45
CA TRP A 175 -11.87 -0.78 -5.78
C TRP A 175 -10.84 -1.31 -6.75
N LEU A 176 -9.84 -2.01 -6.21
CA LEU A 176 -8.70 -2.49 -6.95
C LEU A 176 -9.10 -3.59 -7.93
N HIS A 177 -8.74 -3.38 -9.18
CA HIS A 177 -8.79 -4.37 -10.25
C HIS A 177 -7.43 -4.48 -10.92
N LEU A 178 -7.11 -5.69 -11.39
CA LEU A 178 -6.02 -5.92 -12.33
C LEU A 178 -6.59 -5.84 -13.75
N VAL A 179 -5.98 -5.04 -14.60
CA VAL A 179 -6.40 -4.86 -15.98
C VAL A 179 -5.23 -4.97 -16.95
N GLN A 180 -5.54 -5.36 -18.17
CA GLN A 180 -4.65 -5.31 -19.31
C GLN A 180 -5.25 -4.37 -20.38
N GLY A 181 -4.40 -3.51 -20.93
CA GLY A 181 -4.77 -2.58 -21.98
C GLY A 181 -3.71 -2.53 -23.08
N THR A 182 -4.07 -1.95 -24.21
CA THR A 182 -3.16 -1.79 -25.36
C THR A 182 -2.46 -0.45 -25.33
N GLY A 183 -1.27 -0.37 -25.96
CA GLY A 183 -0.51 0.87 -26.08
C GLY A 183 0.48 1.10 -24.94
N ALA A 184 0.92 2.34 -24.75
CA ALA A 184 1.88 2.68 -23.71
C ALA A 184 1.25 2.56 -22.32
N ALA A 185 2.02 2.06 -21.35
CA ALA A 185 1.60 2.05 -19.95
C ALA A 185 1.31 3.49 -19.47
N PRO A 186 0.09 3.76 -18.95
CA PRO A 186 -0.26 5.07 -18.41
C PRO A 186 0.58 5.40 -17.17
N ASP A 187 0.87 6.68 -16.93
CA ASP A 187 1.56 7.09 -15.71
C ASP A 187 0.71 6.82 -14.46
N VAL A 188 1.35 6.59 -13.31
CA VAL A 188 0.66 6.47 -12.01
C VAL A 188 -0.17 7.72 -11.72
N ALA A 189 -1.29 7.56 -11.01
CA ALA A 189 -2.29 8.61 -10.77
C ALA A 189 -3.01 9.17 -12.02
N THR A 190 -2.79 8.58 -13.21
CA THR A 190 -3.58 8.94 -14.40
C THR A 190 -5.04 8.53 -14.21
N LYS A 191 -5.96 9.45 -14.47
CA LYS A 191 -7.40 9.15 -14.60
C LYS A 191 -7.71 8.79 -16.05
N LEU A 192 -8.01 7.53 -16.31
CA LEU A 192 -8.45 7.08 -17.64
C LEU A 192 -9.85 7.62 -17.96
N ASN A 193 -10.70 7.71 -16.93
CA ASN A 193 -11.96 8.45 -16.95
C ASN A 193 -12.34 8.86 -15.50
N ASN A 194 -13.61 9.25 -15.27
CA ASN A 194 -14.08 9.66 -13.93
C ASN A 194 -14.14 8.52 -12.91
N ASP A 195 -14.16 7.27 -13.37
CA ASP A 195 -14.42 6.08 -12.57
C ASP A 195 -13.28 5.05 -12.65
N VAL A 196 -12.14 5.40 -13.26
CA VAL A 196 -10.97 4.53 -13.43
C VAL A 196 -9.70 5.36 -13.27
N GLU A 197 -8.95 5.09 -12.21
CA GLU A 197 -7.69 5.78 -11.87
C GLU A 197 -6.56 4.77 -11.67
N ILE A 198 -5.41 5.05 -12.28
CA ILE A 198 -4.23 4.18 -12.25
C ILE A 198 -3.55 4.27 -10.87
N VAL A 199 -3.33 3.12 -10.25
CA VAL A 199 -2.52 2.99 -9.04
C VAL A 199 -1.07 2.72 -9.44
N ASN A 200 -0.83 1.60 -10.11
CA ASN A 200 0.49 1.17 -10.60
C ASN A 200 0.32 0.55 -11.99
N SER A 201 1.31 0.71 -12.88
CA SER A 201 1.27 0.19 -14.25
C SER A 201 2.64 -0.29 -14.70
N ILE A 202 2.67 -1.23 -15.63
CA ILE A 202 3.90 -1.73 -16.24
C ILE A 202 3.67 -2.04 -17.72
N ALA A 203 4.65 -1.70 -18.56
CA ALA A 203 4.63 -2.05 -19.96
C ALA A 203 4.93 -3.54 -20.16
N ILE A 204 4.23 -4.16 -21.10
CA ILE A 204 4.44 -5.54 -21.56
C ILE A 204 4.59 -5.53 -23.09
N GLU A 205 5.01 -6.66 -23.68
CA GLU A 205 5.31 -6.76 -25.12
C GLU A 205 4.20 -6.19 -26.03
N ASN A 206 2.93 -6.40 -25.68
CA ASN A 206 1.77 -5.97 -26.48
C ASN A 206 0.82 -5.01 -25.74
N GLY A 207 1.34 -4.18 -24.83
CA GLY A 207 0.52 -3.19 -24.14
C GLY A 207 1.01 -2.92 -22.72
N TYR A 208 0.09 -2.94 -21.77
CA TYR A 208 0.40 -2.76 -20.36
C TYR A 208 -0.50 -3.60 -19.46
N LYS A 209 0.00 -3.90 -18.25
CA LYS A 209 -0.83 -4.31 -17.13
C LYS A 209 -0.88 -3.18 -16.11
N ALA A 210 -2.01 -3.03 -15.43
CA ALA A 210 -2.15 -2.02 -14.39
C ALA A 210 -3.05 -2.50 -13.26
N LEU A 211 -2.72 -2.05 -12.05
CA LEU A 211 -3.64 -1.98 -10.94
C LEU A 211 -4.37 -0.65 -11.01
N VAL A 212 -5.71 -0.71 -11.01
CA VAL A 212 -6.59 0.45 -11.10
C VAL A 212 -7.60 0.43 -9.97
N VAL A 213 -7.91 1.60 -9.41
CA VAL A 213 -9.10 1.78 -8.60
C VAL A 213 -10.22 2.16 -9.55
N ALA A 214 -11.21 1.28 -9.69
CA ALA A 214 -12.25 1.44 -10.68
C ALA A 214 -13.62 1.01 -10.17
N LYS A 215 -14.66 1.57 -10.79
CA LYS A 215 -16.00 0.99 -10.77
C LYS A 215 -16.06 -0.10 -11.85
N PRO A 216 -16.53 -1.32 -11.56
CA PRO A 216 -16.45 -2.44 -12.51
C PRO A 216 -17.06 -2.15 -13.88
N GLU A 217 -18.21 -1.46 -13.95
CA GLU A 217 -18.86 -1.21 -15.24
C GLU A 217 -18.04 -0.26 -16.14
N ALA A 218 -17.24 0.63 -15.54
CA ALA A 218 -16.41 1.59 -16.27
C ALA A 218 -15.19 0.94 -16.93
N LEU A 219 -14.77 -0.25 -16.49
CA LEU A 219 -13.68 -1.00 -17.12
C LEU A 219 -14.10 -1.55 -18.48
N THR A 220 -15.32 -2.06 -18.57
CA THR A 220 -15.90 -2.58 -19.82
C THR A 220 -16.07 -1.47 -20.86
N GLU A 221 -16.48 -0.27 -20.44
CA GLU A 221 -16.64 0.89 -21.32
C GLU A 221 -15.32 1.36 -21.96
N LEU A 222 -14.20 1.19 -21.25
CA LEU A 222 -12.86 1.50 -21.75
C LEU A 222 -12.24 0.40 -22.61
N GLY A 223 -12.90 -0.76 -22.76
CA GLY A 223 -12.37 -1.90 -23.48
C GLY A 223 -11.14 -2.52 -22.81
N LEU A 224 -10.97 -2.34 -21.50
CA LEU A 224 -9.89 -2.95 -20.73
C LEU A 224 -10.23 -4.40 -20.42
N GLU A 225 -9.27 -5.30 -20.62
CA GLU A 225 -9.40 -6.69 -20.22
C GLU A 225 -9.19 -6.79 -18.71
N VAL A 226 -10.21 -7.20 -17.96
CA VAL A 226 -10.10 -7.43 -16.51
C VAL A 226 -9.51 -8.81 -16.28
N LEU A 227 -8.39 -8.87 -15.57
CA LEU A 227 -7.72 -10.11 -15.21
C LEU A 227 -8.07 -10.51 -13.78
N GLU A 228 -8.01 -11.81 -13.51
CA GLU A 228 -8.26 -12.36 -12.18
C GLU A 228 -7.14 -11.98 -11.20
N LEU A 229 -7.54 -11.50 -10.02
CA LEU A 229 -6.63 -11.36 -8.87
C LEU A 229 -6.51 -12.71 -8.14
N PRO A 230 -5.46 -12.91 -7.33
CA PRO A 230 -5.33 -14.12 -6.50
C PRO A 230 -6.57 -14.37 -5.63
N GLU A 231 -6.83 -15.63 -5.28
CA GLU A 231 -8.01 -16.06 -4.49
C GLU A 231 -8.19 -15.24 -3.18
N ALA A 232 -7.10 -14.87 -2.52
CA ALA A 232 -7.13 -14.02 -1.33
C ALA A 232 -7.79 -12.64 -1.56
N LEU A 233 -7.86 -12.18 -2.82
CA LEU A 233 -8.41 -10.90 -3.25
C LEU A 233 -9.63 -11.06 -4.17
N SER A 234 -10.15 -12.27 -4.39
CA SER A 234 -11.31 -12.48 -5.28
C SER A 234 -12.64 -12.14 -4.60
N GLY A 235 -12.67 -12.06 -3.27
CA GLY A 235 -13.88 -11.75 -2.49
C GLY A 235 -14.37 -10.30 -2.64
N ASP A 236 -15.62 -10.07 -2.20
CA ASP A 236 -16.21 -8.74 -2.09
C ASP A 236 -15.36 -7.86 -1.15
N VAL A 237 -15.21 -6.59 -1.54
CA VAL A 237 -14.47 -5.56 -0.80
C VAL A 237 -15.34 -4.99 0.33
N ALA A 238 -16.66 -5.17 0.25
CA ALA A 238 -17.58 -4.86 1.33
C ALA A 238 -17.48 -5.88 2.48
N ARG A 239 -17.86 -5.43 3.68
CA ARG A 239 -17.98 -6.32 4.84
C ARG A 239 -19.00 -7.44 4.56
N PRO A 240 -18.65 -8.72 4.80
CA PRO A 240 -19.62 -9.82 4.78
C PRO A 240 -20.79 -9.53 5.73
N GLN A 241 -22.02 -9.79 5.28
CA GLN A 241 -23.24 -9.59 6.08
C GLN A 241 -23.46 -10.72 7.07
#